data_AF-A0A4P0XMH4-F1
#
_entry.id   AF-A0A4P0XMH4-F1
#
_cell.length_a   1.000
_cell.length_b   1.000
_cell.length_c   1.000
_cell.angle_alpha   90.00
_cell.angle_beta   90.00
_cell.angle_gamma   90.00
#
_symmetry.space_group_name_H-M   'P 1'
#
loop_
_entity.id
_entity.type
_entity.pdbx_description
1 polymer ?
#
loop_
_entity_poly.entity_id
_entity_poly.type
_entity_poly.pdbx_seq_one_letter_code
_entity_poly.pdbx_strand_id
1 'polypeptide(L)' 'MTVKNNSPLYMNFSQVSLNGKNISGAWFAAPFSTLKIPVQSSLSATGKKEITWSVINDYGMSGKKYTAIIQ' A
#
# COMPACT_ATOMS: atom_id res chain seq x y z
N MET A 1 8.53 2.60 3.09
CA MET A 1 7.68 3.11 1.99
C MET A 1 6.63 4.06 2.57
N THR A 2 6.26 5.13 1.88
CA THR A 2 5.26 6.09 2.35
C THR A 2 4.02 6.10 1.46
N VAL A 3 2.84 6.13 2.08
CA VAL A 3 1.55 6.26 1.39
C VAL A 3 0.89 7.54 1.83
N LYS A 4 0.63 8.44 0.88
CA LYS A 4 -0.11 9.68 1.13
C LYS A 4 -1.57 9.50 0.75
N ASN A 5 -2.46 9.64 1.71
CA ASN A 5 -3.90 9.63 1.46
C ASN A 5 -4.40 11.08 1.35
N ASN A 6 -4.73 11.52 0.14
CA ASN A 6 -5.28 12.86 -0.10
C ASN A 6 -6.82 12.89 -0.10
N SER A 7 -7.46 11.79 0.33
CA SER A 7 -8.91 11.66 0.35
C SER A 7 -9.48 11.84 1.76
N PRO A 8 -10.80 12.15 1.89
CA PRO A 8 -11.46 12.26 3.18
C PRO A 8 -11.81 10.90 3.82
N LEU A 9 -11.46 9.78 3.18
CA LEU A 9 -11.82 8.43 3.64
C LEU A 9 -10.59 7.69 4.14
N TYR A 10 -10.79 6.75 5.07
CA TYR A 10 -9.74 5.80 5.41
C TYR A 10 -9.45 4.87 4.23
N MET A 11 -8.18 4.61 3.97
CA MET A 11 -7.78 3.55 3.05
C MET A 11 -7.33 2.34 3.87
N ASN A 12 -8.24 1.36 4.03
CA ASN A 12 -7.94 0.07 4.67
C ASN A 12 -7.35 -0.89 3.64
N PHE A 13 -6.07 -1.24 3.75
CA PHE A 13 -5.42 -2.09 2.75
C PHE A 13 -5.73 -3.56 3.01
N SER A 14 -6.30 -4.24 2.01
CA SER A 14 -6.44 -5.70 2.01
C SER A 14 -5.15 -6.39 1.60
N GLN A 15 -4.37 -5.75 0.71
CA GLN A 15 -3.06 -6.24 0.30
C GLN A 15 -2.16 -5.09 -0.11
N VAL A 16 -0.87 -5.22 0.22
CA VAL A 16 0.21 -4.39 -0.32
C VAL A 16 1.36 -5.32 -0.72
N SER A 17 1.86 -5.19 -1.94
CA SER A 17 2.97 -5.99 -2.46
C SER A 17 4.00 -5.08 -3.14
N LEU A 18 5.27 -5.43 -2.98
CA LEU A 18 6.41 -4.74 -3.58
C LEU A 18 7.19 -5.74 -4.43
N ASN A 19 7.33 -5.47 -5.73
CA ASN A 19 7.91 -6.37 -6.72
C ASN A 19 7.32 -7.79 -6.63
N GLY A 20 5.99 -7.87 -6.52
CA GLY A 20 5.26 -9.13 -6.39
C GLY A 20 5.35 -9.82 -5.02
N LYS A 21 6.18 -9.33 -4.09
CA LYS A 21 6.28 -9.88 -2.72
C LYS A 21 5.36 -9.14 -1.76
N ASN A 22 4.51 -9.88 -1.05
CA ASN A 22 3.59 -9.31 -0.07
C ASN A 22 4.34 -8.70 1.10
N ILE A 23 3.91 -7.49 1.50
CA ILE A 23 4.33 -6.85 2.75
C ILE A 23 3.29 -7.22 3.80
N SER A 24 3.68 -8.00 4.80
CA SER A 24 2.78 -8.42 5.88
C SER A 24 2.40 -7.25 6.78
N GLY A 25 1.24 -7.38 7.44
CA GLY A 25 0.72 -6.41 8.40
C GLY A 25 -0.67 -5.86 8.01
N ALA A 26 -1.38 -5.36 9.02
CA ALA A 26 -2.62 -4.63 8.83
C ALA A 26 -2.30 -3.14 8.71
N TRP A 27 -2.60 -2.56 7.56
CA TRP A 27 -2.24 -1.18 7.24
C TRP A 27 -3.49 -0.38 6.91
N PHE A 28 -3.57 0.85 7.43
CA PHE A 28 -4.56 1.81 7.01
C PHE A 28 -3.96 3.22 6.97
N ALA A 29 -4.34 4.00 5.97
CA ALA A 29 -3.98 5.41 5.89
C ALA A 29 -5.19 6.27 6.26
N ALA A 30 -5.08 7.06 7.32
CA ALA A 30 -6.12 7.99 7.74
C ALA A 30 -6.34 9.11 6.72
N PRO A 31 -7.52 9.77 6.71
CA PRO A 31 -7.79 10.91 5.84
C PRO A 31 -6.70 11.98 5.93
N PHE A 32 -6.29 12.53 4.78
CA PHE A 32 -5.30 13.61 4.67
C PHE A 32 -3.96 13.37 5.39
N SER A 33 -3.58 12.10 5.58
CA SER A 33 -2.39 11.71 6.33
C SER A 33 -1.36 10.99 5.47
N THR A 34 -0.17 10.78 6.04
CA THR A 34 0.86 9.92 5.46
C THR A 34 1.14 8.72 6.37
N LEU A 35 0.93 7.52 5.84
CA LEU A 35 1.30 6.28 6.49
C LEU A 35 2.73 5.89 6.09
N LYS A 36 3.53 5.43 7.06
CA LYS A 36 4.80 4.75 6.80
C LYS A 36 4.62 3.26 6.94
N ILE A 37 4.77 2.51 5.84
CA ILE A 37 4.79 1.06 5.85
C ILE A 37 6.26 0.61 5.96
N PRO A 38 6.63 -0.16 7.00
CA PRO A 38 7.96 -0.73 7.13
C PRO A 38 8.18 -1.75 6.02
N VAL A 39 9.28 -1.58 5.30
CA VAL A 39 9.67 -2.50 4.23
C VAL A 39 11.00 -3.11 4.64
N GLN A 40 11.11 -4.44 4.58
CA GLN A 40 12.36 -5.11 4.89
C GLN A 40 13.47 -4.63 3.97
N SER A 41 14.70 -4.56 4.49
CA SER A 41 15.88 -4.10 3.77
C SER A 41 16.13 -4.89 2.48
N SER A 42 15.80 -6.19 2.46
CA SER A 42 15.89 -7.07 1.28
C SER A 42 14.97 -6.65 0.11
N LEU A 43 13.90 -5.91 0.38
CA LEU A 43 13.00 -5.32 -0.63
C LEU A 43 13.34 -3.84 -0.91
N SER A 44 14.33 -3.30 -0.20
CA SER A 44 14.70 -1.88 -0.25
C SER A 44 15.76 -1.57 -1.31
N ALA A 45 16.17 -2.54 -2.14
CA ALA A 45 17.16 -2.39 -3.21
C ALA A 45 16.93 -1.13 -4.06
N THR A 46 18.00 -0.46 -4.47
CA THR A 46 17.97 0.72 -5.35
C THR A 46 17.41 0.37 -6.73
N GLY A 47 16.49 1.19 -7.25
CA GLY A 47 15.92 1.04 -8.60
C GLY A 47 14.39 1.12 -8.64
N LYS A 48 13.83 0.97 -9.85
CA LYS A 48 12.38 0.96 -10.07
C LYS A 48 11.72 -0.18 -9.29
N LYS A 49 10.69 0.13 -8.53
CA LYS A 49 9.89 -0.86 -7.79
C LYS A 49 8.44 -0.77 -8.22
N GLU A 50 7.87 -1.92 -8.54
CA GLU A 50 6.44 -2.04 -8.75
C GLU A 50 5.73 -2.26 -7.42
N ILE A 51 4.73 -1.44 -7.15
CA ILE A 51 3.86 -1.56 -6.00
C ILE A 51 2.49 -1.95 -6.50
N THR A 52 1.93 -3.01 -5.94
CA THR A 52 0.51 -3.34 -6.13
C THR A 52 -0.22 -3.28 -4.80
N TRP A 53 -1.45 -2.78 -4.81
CA TRP A 53 -2.28 -2.74 -3.62
C TRP A 53 -3.76 -2.88 -3.95
N SER A 54 -4.54 -3.29 -2.97
CA SER A 54 -6.00 -3.22 -2.98
C SER A 54 -6.51 -2.73 -1.62
N VAL A 55 -7.71 -2.14 -1.63
CA VAL A 55 -8.38 -1.65 -0.43
C VAL A 55 -9.64 -2.44 -0.15
N ILE A 56 -9.97 -2.65 1.11
CA ILE A 56 -11.24 -3.25 1.54
C ILE A 56 -12.34 -2.26 1.20
N ASN A 57 -13.37 -2.71 0.48
CA ASN A 57 -14.55 -1.91 0.16
C ASN A 57 -15.56 -1.91 1.32
N ASP A 58 -16.62 -1.10 1.20
CA ASP A 58 -17.63 -0.93 2.24
C ASP A 58 -18.41 -2.22 2.58
N TYR A 59 -18.30 -3.25 1.74
CA TYR A 59 -18.89 -4.57 1.96
C TYR A 59 -17.91 -5.59 2.57
N GLY A 60 -16.70 -5.15 2.96
CA GLY A 60 -15.69 -6.01 3.57
C GLY A 60 -14.84 -6.83 2.60
N MET A 61 -15.01 -6.65 1.29
CA MET A 61 -14.30 -7.43 0.26
C MET A 61 -13.09 -6.66 -0.28
N SER A 62 -12.07 -7.37 -0.79
CA SER A 62 -10.97 -6.71 -1.52
C SER A 62 -11.52 -6.04 -2.77
N GLY A 63 -11.30 -4.73 -2.88
CA GLY A 63 -11.65 -3.93 -4.04
C GLY A 63 -10.66 -4.10 -5.19
N LYS A 64 -10.71 -3.15 -6.13
CA LYS A 64 -9.86 -3.10 -7.32
C LYS A 64 -8.38 -3.16 -6.94
N LYS A 65 -7.60 -3.90 -7.72
CA LYS A 65 -6.13 -3.91 -7.65
C LYS A 65 -5.57 -2.71 -8.41
N TYR A 66 -4.69 -1.97 -7.76
CA TYR A 66 -3.96 -0.84 -8.31
C TYR A 66 -2.48 -1.19 -8.44
N THR A 67 -1.79 -0.58 -9.40
CA THR A 67 -0.34 -0.71 -9.59
C THR A 67 0.29 0.67 -9.76
N ALA A 68 1.53 0.82 -9.29
CA ALA A 68 2.36 2.00 -9.53
C ALA A 68 3.84 1.62 -9.58
N ILE A 69 4.64 2.39 -10.32
CA ILE A 69 6.10 2.30 -10.29
C ILE A 69 6.63 3.45 -9.44
N ILE A 70 7.44 3.13 -8.43
CA ILE A 70 8.15 4.11 -7.61
C ILE A 70 9.67 3.99 -7.87
N GLN A 71 10.39 5.10 -7.73
CA GLN A 71 11.85 5.17 -7.86
C GLN A 71 12.49 5.35 -6.49
#